data_AF-A0A1G4WKP5-F1
#
_entry.id   AF-A0A1G4WKP5-F1
#
_cell.length_a   1.000
_cell.length_b   1.000
_cell.length_c   1.000
_cell.angle_alpha   90.00
_cell.angle_beta   90.00
_cell.angle_gamma   90.00
#
_symmetry.space_group_name_H-M   'P 1'
#
loop_
_entity.id
_entity.type
_entity.pdbx_description
1 polymer ?
#
loop_
_entity_poly.entity_id
_entity_poly.type
_entity_poly.pdbx_seq_one_letter_code
_entity_poly.pdbx_strand_id
1 'polypeptide(L)'
;MTKHKTLSEAMDAKDDLAEAEIRYRLLAETFEEKPQLRANLNPALERAKAEILRLRAVTPRSGEKSATLVAFDVTRFRKSGPDNRVGSIG
;
A
#
# COMPACT_ATOMS: atom_id res chain seq x y z
N MET A 1 -5.79 -6.87 13.27
CA MET A 1 -5.31 -7.78 14.32
C MET A 1 -4.30 -8.71 13.68
N THR A 2 -3.12 -8.87 14.27
CA THR A 2 -2.05 -9.72 13.75
C THR A 2 -2.51 -11.17 13.77
N LYS A 3 -2.31 -11.91 12.68
CA LYS A 3 -2.63 -13.35 12.61
C LYS A 3 -1.78 -14.19 13.57
N HIS A 4 -0.61 -13.66 13.92
CA HIS A 4 0.36 -14.27 14.81
C HIS A 4 0.33 -13.61 16.19
N LYS A 5 0.51 -14.43 17.24
CA LYS A 5 0.51 -13.98 18.63
C LYS A 5 1.89 -13.50 19.06
N THR A 6 2.94 -14.17 18.57
CA THR A 6 4.34 -13.90 18.91
C THR A 6 5.15 -13.47 17.69
N LEU A 7 6.28 -12.78 17.94
CA LEU A 7 7.21 -12.38 16.89
C LEU A 7 7.80 -13.61 16.18
N SER A 8 8.16 -14.65 16.95
CA SER A 8 8.73 -15.90 16.41
C SER A 8 7.76 -16.58 15.44
N GLU A 9 6.47 -16.65 15.78
CA GLU A 9 5.46 -17.24 14.89
C GLU A 9 5.37 -16.51 13.54
N ALA A 10 5.49 -15.18 13.54
CA ALA A 10 5.50 -14.40 12.31
C ALA A 10 6.76 -14.63 11.46
N MET A 11 7.92 -14.71 12.12
CA MET A 11 9.20 -15.04 11.48
C MET A 11 9.19 -16.44 10.87
N ASP A 12 8.71 -17.44 11.62
CA ASP A 12 8.60 -18.83 11.16
C ASP A 12 7.67 -18.96 9.95
N ALA A 13 6.57 -18.19 9.95
CA ALA A 13 5.62 -18.10 8.84
C ALA A 13 6.12 -17.25 7.66
N LYS A 14 7.24 -16.53 7.81
CA LYS A 14 7.76 -15.55 6.85
C LYS A 14 6.73 -14.47 6.49
N ASP A 15 5.93 -14.06 7.48
CA ASP A 15 4.97 -12.96 7.34
C ASP A 15 5.63 -11.65 7.75
N ASP A 16 6.37 -11.04 6.80
CA ASP A 16 7.14 -9.82 7.03
C ASP A 16 6.28 -8.67 7.57
N LEU A 17 5.02 -8.57 7.12
CA LEU A 17 4.10 -7.52 7.59
C LEU A 17 3.68 -7.77 9.04
N ALA A 18 3.30 -9.00 9.37
CA ALA A 18 2.98 -9.35 10.76
C ALA A 18 4.20 -9.19 11.68
N GLU A 19 5.39 -9.54 11.21
CA GLU A 19 6.63 -9.35 11.96
C GLU A 19 6.85 -7.86 12.29
N ALA A 20 6.74 -6.99 11.29
CA ALA A 20 6.91 -5.55 11.47
C ALA A 20 5.83 -4.95 12.40
N GLU A 21 4.58 -5.39 12.30
CA GLU A 21 3.49 -4.96 13.19
C GLU A 21 3.71 -5.38 14.65
N ILE A 22 4.15 -6.62 14.89
CA ILE A 22 4.45 -7.13 16.24
C ILE A 22 5.66 -6.40 16.81
N ARG A 23 6.71 -6.18 16.00
CA ARG A 23 7.90 -5.43 16.41
C ARG A 23 7.56 -4.00 16.83
N TYR A 24 6.71 -3.33 16.05
CA TYR A 24 6.21 -2.00 16.39
C TYR A 24 5.46 -2.01 17.74
N ARG A 25 4.56 -2.98 17.95
CA ARG A 25 3.81 -3.11 19.21
C ARG A 25 4.74 -3.27 20.40
N LEU A 26 5.72 -4.18 20.33
CA LEU A 26 6.69 -4.40 21.42
C LEU A 26 7.51 -3.15 21.74
N LEU A 27 7.93 -2.41 20.70
CA LEU A 27 8.64 -1.14 20.87
C LEU A 27 7.74 -0.08 21.52
N ALA A 28 6.46 -0.01 21.15
CA ALA A 28 5.50 0.95 21.69
C ALA A 28 5.18 0.66 23.16
N GLU A 29 4.94 -0.60 23.52
CA GLU A 29 4.76 -1.05 24.91
C GLU A 29 5.99 -0.67 25.74
N THR A 30 7.20 -0.98 25.26
CA THR A 30 8.44 -0.61 25.96
C THR A 30 8.62 0.91 26.09
N PHE A 31 8.22 1.68 25.07
CA PHE A 31 8.28 3.14 25.06
C PHE A 31 7.37 3.78 26.11
N GLU A 32 6.20 3.17 26.34
CA GLU A 32 5.25 3.57 27.38
C GLU A 32 5.77 3.19 28.77
N GLU A 33 6.24 1.95 28.94
CA GLU A 33 6.73 1.41 30.21
C GLU A 33 8.06 2.04 30.69
N LYS A 34 8.93 2.45 29.76
CA LYS A 34 10.28 2.96 30.08
C LYS A 34 10.51 4.35 29.47
N PRO A 35 9.99 5.43 30.10
CA PRO A 35 10.14 6.80 29.61
C PRO A 35 11.59 7.26 29.39
N GLN A 36 12.52 6.73 30.19
CA GLN A 36 13.96 7.01 30.08
C GLN A 36 14.59 6.50 28.77
N LEU A 37 13.95 5.55 28.08
CA LEU A 37 14.44 5.01 26.82
C LEU A 37 13.83 5.68 25.58
N ARG A 38 12.90 6.63 25.75
CA ARG A 38 12.14 7.22 24.63
C ARG A 38 13.01 7.83 23.54
N ALA A 39 14.06 8.54 23.91
CA ALA A 39 15.00 9.12 22.95
C ALA A 39 15.66 8.04 22.06
N ASN A 40 15.95 6.87 22.64
CA ASN A 40 16.57 5.74 21.93
C ASN A 40 15.55 4.94 21.12
N LEU A 41 14.31 4.83 21.61
CA LEU A 41 13.25 4.03 21.00
C LEU A 41 12.50 4.78 19.88
N ASN A 42 12.43 6.11 19.92
CA ASN A 42 11.77 6.92 18.89
C ASN A 42 12.24 6.60 17.46
N PRO A 43 13.56 6.58 17.17
CA PRO A 43 14.04 6.21 15.84
C PRO A 43 13.64 4.79 15.41
N ALA A 44 13.60 3.83 16.35
CA ALA A 44 13.21 2.45 16.05
C ALA A 44 11.70 2.34 15.75
N LEU A 45 10.87 3.08 16.49
CA LEU A 45 9.43 3.19 16.24
C LEU A 45 9.14 3.78 14.87
N GLU A 46 9.78 4.90 14.51
CA GLU A 46 9.57 5.53 13.20
C GLU A 46 10.03 4.66 12.03
N ARG A 47 11.14 3.93 12.19
CA ARG A 47 11.56 2.93 11.19
C ARG A 47 10.53 1.81 11.04
N ALA A 48 10.03 1.26 12.14
CA ALA A 48 9.02 0.21 12.10
C ALA A 48 7.71 0.69 11.46
N LYS A 49 7.27 1.93 11.75
CA LYS A 49 6.11 2.54 11.06
C LYS A 49 6.34 2.66 9.55
N ALA A 50 7.50 3.15 9.14
CA ALA A 50 7.84 3.30 7.73
C ALA A 50 7.86 1.95 7.00
N GLU A 51 8.40 0.91 7.65
CA GLU A 51 8.41 -0.46 7.14
C GLU A 51 6.99 -1.03 6.99
N ILE A 52 6.13 -0.89 8.00
CA ILE A 52 4.72 -1.31 7.93
C ILE A 52 4.02 -0.62 6.76
N LEU A 53 4.21 0.69 6.59
CA LEU A 53 3.61 1.42 5.47
C LEU A 53 4.09 0.90 4.12
N ARG A 54 5.39 0.66 3.96
CA ARG A 54 5.98 0.09 2.75
C ARG A 54 5.42 -1.31 2.47
N LEU A 55 5.38 -2.18 3.48
CA LEU A 55 4.89 -3.55 3.35
C LEU A 55 3.41 -3.57 2.97
N ARG A 56 2.58 -2.75 3.61
CA ARG A 56 1.16 -2.60 3.26
C ARG A 56 0.93 -2.09 1.83
N ALA A 57 1.85 -1.29 1.28
CA ALA A 57 1.76 -0.82 -0.08
C ALA A 57 2.11 -1.90 -1.12
N VAL A 58 2.96 -2.87 -0.76
CA VAL A 58 3.37 -3.97 -1.66
C VAL A 58 2.55 -5.25 -1.45
N THR A 59 1.90 -5.43 -0.29
CA THR A 59 0.99 -6.54 -0.07
C THR A 59 -0.28 -6.29 -0.87
N PRO A 60 -0.61 -7.12 -1.88
CA PRO A 60 -1.88 -6.99 -2.58
C PRO A 60 -3.00 -7.20 -1.56
N ARG A 61 -3.88 -6.19 -1.39
CA ARG A 61 -5.09 -6.36 -0.58
C ARG A 61 -5.89 -7.49 -1.21
N SER A 62 -6.10 -8.59 -0.49
CA SER A 62 -7.02 -9.64 -0.94
C SER A 62 -8.44 -9.05 -0.98
N GLY A 63 -8.82 -8.48 -2.11
CA GLY A 63 -10.08 -7.75 -2.28
C GLY A 63 -9.99 -6.51 -3.16
N GLU A 64 -8.80 -6.07 -3.56
CA GLU A 64 -8.68 -5.03 -4.60
C GLU A 64 -8.99 -5.69 -5.94
N LYS A 65 -10.28 -5.65 -6.32
CA LYS A 65 -10.72 -5.93 -7.69
C LYS A 65 -9.82 -5.10 -8.59
N SER A 66 -9.02 -5.78 -9.40
CA SER A 66 -8.16 -5.20 -10.43
C SER A 66 -8.87 -4.00 -11.03
N ALA A 67 -8.42 -2.78 -10.70
CA ALA A 67 -8.91 -1.60 -11.36
C ALA A 67 -8.80 -1.88 -12.86
N THR A 68 -9.94 -1.92 -13.55
CA THR A 68 -9.96 -2.27 -14.97
C THR A 68 -9.20 -1.16 -15.67
N LEU A 69 -7.94 -1.44 -16.02
CA LEU A 69 -7.13 -0.59 -16.85
C LEU A 69 -7.78 -0.56 -18.23
N VAL A 70 -8.64 0.43 -18.44
CA VAL A 70 -9.16 0.71 -19.78
C VAL A 70 -7.98 1.23 -20.58
N ALA A 71 -7.57 0.47 -21.59
CA ALA A 71 -6.51 0.88 -22.50
C ALA A 71 -6.86 2.26 -23.08
N PHE A 72 -5.85 3.13 -23.14
CA PHE A 72 -6.01 4.46 -23.72
C PHE A 72 -6.36 4.34 -25.20
N ASP A 73 -7.61 4.64 -25.54
CA ASP A 73 -8.12 4.59 -26.91
C ASP A 73 -8.11 5.99 -27.53
N VAL A 74 -7.13 6.24 -28.39
CA VAL A 74 -6.95 7.50 -29.14
C VAL A 74 -8.12 7.79 -30.07
N THR A 75 -8.85 6.76 -30.52
CA THR A 75 -9.96 6.94 -31.46
C THR A 75 -11.17 7.61 -30.83
N ARG A 76 -11.35 7.50 -29.50
CA ARG A 76 -12.40 8.21 -28.76
C ARG A 76 -12.23 9.72 -28.71
N PHE A 77 -11.01 10.22 -28.86
CA PHE A 77 -10.70 11.64 -28.74
C PHE A 77 -10.53 12.33 -30.10
N ARG A 78 -10.97 11.69 -31.19
CA ARG A 78 -10.96 12.32 -32.50
C ARG A 78 -12.06 13.37 -32.60
N LYS A 79 -11.67 14.61 -32.87
CA LYS A 79 -12.58 15.70 -33.24
C LYS A 79 -13.32 15.29 -34.52
N SER A 80 -14.64 15.06 -34.42
CA SER A 80 -15.49 14.91 -35.60
C SER A 80 -15.47 16.23 -36.38
N GLY A 81 -14.76 16.25 -37.51
CA GLY A 81 -14.80 17.38 -38.44
C GLY A 81 -16.21 17.53 -39.04
N PRO A 82 -16.65 18.76 -39.35
CA PRO A 82 -17.97 18.98 -39.91
C PRO A 82 -18.11 18.28 -41.27
N ASP A 83 -19.21 17.53 -41.40
CA ASP A 83 -19.66 16.81 -42.59
C ASP A 83 -19.85 17.81 -43.76
N ASN A 84 -18.89 17.86 -44.68
CA ASN A 84 -18.99 18.67 -45.89
C ASN A 84 -19.42 17.77 -47.06
N ARG A 85 -20.71 17.48 -47.16
CA ARG A 85 -21.29 16.81 -48.34
C ARG A 85 -21.43 17.81 -49.47
N VAL A 86 -20.43 17.84 -50.34
CA VAL A 86 -20.55 18.42 -51.68
C VAL A 86 -21.25 17.38 -52.55
N GLY A 87 -22.58 17.51 -52.68
CA GLY A 87 -23.40 16.71 -53.58
C GLY A 87 -23.65 17.46 -54.88
N SER A 88 -22.93 17.07 -55.93
CA SER A 88 -23.18 17.44 -57.33
C SER A 88 -24.45 16.75 -57.84
N ILE A 89 -25.32 17.53 -58.50
CA ILE A 89 -26.36 17.13 -59.46
C ILE A 89 -26.56 18.41 -60.30
N GLY A 90 -26.33 18.43 -61.61
CA GLY A 90 -26.74 17.48 -62.63
C GLY A 90 -27.75 18.20 -63.49
#